data_AF-A0A536XXA3-F1
#
_entry.id   AF-A0A536XXA3-F1
#
_cell.length_a   1.000
_cell.length_b   1.000
_cell.length_c   1.000
_cell.angle_alpha   90.00
_cell.angle_beta   90.00
_cell.angle_gamma   90.00
#
_symmetry.space_group_name_H-M   'P 1'
#
loop_
_entity.id
_entity.type
_entity.pdbx_description
1 polymer ?
#
loop_
_entity_poly.entity_id
_entity_poly.type
_entity_poly.pdbx_seq_one_letter_code
_entity_poly.pdbx_strand_id
1 'polypeptide(L)' 'DFRDGAVHVSAGEMFVVPRGIEHKPYAEKEVKLLLIEPRGVLNTGHERGERTAENDVWI' A
#
# COMPACT_ATOMS: atom_id res chain seq x y z
N ASP A 1 -2.37 -8.59 4.09
CA ASP A 1 -1.72 -9.52 5.02
C ASP A 1 -0.60 -8.89 5.82
N PHE A 2 -0.60 -9.24 7.09
CA PHE A 2 0.46 -9.05 8.08
C PHE A 2 1.09 -10.41 8.37
N ARG A 3 2.19 -10.42 9.13
CA ARG A 3 2.86 -11.69 9.49
C ARG A 3 2.02 -12.58 10.41
N ASP A 4 1.10 -11.99 11.17
CA ASP A 4 0.27 -12.62 12.19
C ASP A 4 -1.21 -12.73 11.79
N GLY A 5 -1.59 -12.31 10.57
CA GLY A 5 -2.95 -12.44 10.09
C GLY A 5 -3.32 -11.41 9.02
N ALA A 6 -4.61 -11.18 8.85
CA ALA A 6 -5.14 -10.25 7.86
C ALA A 6 -6.29 -9.42 8.44
N VAL A 7 -6.34 -8.15 8.03
CA VAL A 7 -7.52 -7.30 8.20
C VAL A 7 -8.25 -7.27 6.87
N HIS A 8 -9.55 -7.52 6.89
CA HIS A 8 -10.41 -7.42 5.71
C HIS A 8 -11.04 -6.02 5.70
N VAL A 9 -10.93 -5.34 4.57
CA VAL A 9 -11.45 -3.98 4.39
C VAL A 9 -12.44 -4.01 3.23
N SER A 10 -13.67 -3.59 3.50
CA SER A 10 -14.77 -3.50 2.55
C SER A 10 -14.88 -2.10 1.96
N ALA A 11 -15.73 -1.92 0.95
CA ALA A 11 -15.98 -0.62 0.37
C ALA A 11 -16.51 0.37 1.43
N GLY A 12 -15.88 1.55 1.52
CA GLY A 12 -16.21 2.58 2.50
C GLY A 12 -15.51 2.44 3.85
N GLU A 13 -14.78 1.34 4.07
CA GLU A 13 -13.98 1.14 5.27
C GLU A 13 -12.55 1.67 5.08
N MET A 14 -11.91 2.02 6.19
CA MET A 14 -10.52 2.48 6.23
C MET A 14 -9.77 1.72 7.32
N PHE A 15 -8.54 1.35 7.03
CA PHE A 15 -7.63 0.77 8.01
C PHE A 15 -6.30 1.53 8.02
N VAL A 16 -5.82 1.84 9.23
CA VAL A 16 -4.52 2.48 9.43
C VAL A 16 -3.49 1.40 9.76
N VAL A 17 -2.50 1.23 8.90
CA VAL A 17 -1.37 0.34 9.19
C VAL A 17 -0.50 0.96 10.28
N PRO A 18 -0.26 0.27 11.42
CA PRO A 18 0.61 0.81 12.46
C PRO A 18 2.03 1.02 11.93
N ARG A 19 2.69 2.07 12.43
CA ARG A 19 4.04 2.44 11.97
C ARG A 19 5.03 1.28 12.15
N GLY A 20 5.80 1.01 11.10
CA GLY A 20 6.86 0.00 11.12
C GLY A 20 6.36 -1.44 10.95
N ILE A 21 5.05 -1.63 10.75
CA ILE A 21 4.49 -2.95 10.47
C ILE A 21 4.57 -3.24 8.98
N GLU A 22 5.25 -4.34 8.67
CA GLU A 22 5.27 -4.91 7.33
C GLU A 22 3.87 -5.40 6.96
N HIS A 23 3.41 -5.00 5.78
CA HIS A 23 2.09 -5.35 5.27
C HIS A 23 2.15 -5.57 3.76
N LYS A 24 1.25 -6.42 3.27
CA LYS A 24 1.07 -6.74 1.85
C LYS A 24 -0.41 -6.65 1.50
N PRO A 25 -0.88 -5.56 0.87
CA PRO A 25 -2.24 -5.47 0.35
C PRO A 25 -2.50 -6.59 -0.67
N TYR A 26 -3.68 -7.21 -0.61
CA TYR A 26 -4.10 -8.28 -1.52
C TYR A 26 -5.60 -8.18 -1.78
N ALA A 27 -6.00 -8.45 -3.02
CA ALA A 27 -7.37 -8.62 -3.42
C ALA A 27 -7.47 -9.78 -4.42
N GLU A 28 -8.45 -10.67 -4.23
CA GLU A 28 -8.70 -11.80 -5.15
C GLU A 28 -9.21 -11.33 -6.52
N LYS A 29 -9.98 -10.24 -6.52
CA LYS A 29 -10.55 -9.61 -7.72
C LYS A 29 -10.06 -8.18 -7.83
N GLU A 30 -10.22 -7.59 -9.02
CA GLU A 30 -9.91 -6.19 -9.24
C GLU A 30 -10.75 -5.29 -8.33
N VAL A 31 -10.10 -4.33 -7.69
CA VAL A 31 -10.71 -3.35 -6.79
C VAL A 31 -10.13 -1.97 -7.04
N LYS A 32 -10.89 -0.94 -6.66
CA LYS A 32 -10.39 0.42 -6.56
C LYS A 32 -10.10 0.72 -5.09
N LEU A 33 -8.89 1.17 -4.80
CA LEU A 33 -8.47 1.51 -3.44
C LEU A 33 -7.74 2.85 -3.43
N LEU A 34 -7.80 3.52 -2.28
CA LEU A 34 -6.99 4.70 -2.01
C LEU A 34 -5.90 4.30 -1.02
N LEU A 35 -4.64 4.50 -1.40
CA LEU A 35 -3.49 4.32 -0.53
C LEU A 35 -2.93 5.70 -0.20
N ILE A 36 -2.81 6.00 1.09
CA ILE A 36 -2.21 7.23 1.58
C ILE A 36 -0.89 6.84 2.25
N GLU A 37 0.23 7.31 1.69
CA GLU A 37 1.56 7.03 2.20
C GLU A 37 2.34 8.32 2.49
N PRO A 38 3.31 8.29 3.42
CA PRO A 38 4.21 9.41 3.61
C PRO A 38 4.93 9.76 2.30
N ARG A 39 5.13 11.05 2.07
CA ARG A 39 5.90 11.52 0.92
C ARG A 39 7.29 10.88 0.89
N GLY A 40 7.71 10.46 -0.31
CA GLY A 40 9.05 9.92 -0.55
C GLY A 40 9.20 8.42 -0.28
N VAL A 41 8.12 7.70 0.03
CA VAL A 41 8.14 6.23 0.07
C VAL A 41 8.32 5.70 -1.36
N LEU A 42 9.30 4.81 -1.56
CA LEU A 42 9.48 4.17 -2.86
C LEU A 42 8.54 2.97 -2.97
N ASN A 43 7.62 3.01 -3.93
CA ASN A 43 6.70 1.91 -4.21
C ASN A 43 7.40 0.60 -4.62
N THR A 44 8.67 0.68 -5.06
CA THR A 44 9.50 -0.48 -5.44
C THR A 44 10.49 -0.89 -4.34
N GLY A 45 10.42 -0.29 -3.14
CA GLY A 45 11.35 -0.56 -2.06
C GLY A 45 12.78 -0.13 -2.41
N HIS A 46 13.73 -1.06 -2.37
CA HIS A 46 15.15 -0.81 -2.67
C HIS A 46 15.54 -1.08 -4.13
N GLU A 47 14.64 -1.69 -4.92
CA GLU A 47 14.90 -1.99 -6.32
C GLU A 47 14.48 -0.80 -7.19
N ARG A 48 15.38 -0.34 -8.06
CA ARG A 48 15.09 0.71 -9.05
C ARG A 48 14.88 0.09 -10.42
N GLY A 49 13.85 0.53 -11.14
CA GLY A 49 13.56 0.07 -12.49
C GLY A 49 12.51 0.93 -13.19
N GLU A 50 12.04 0.49 -14.35
CA GLU A 50 11.07 1.25 -15.17
C GLU A 50 9.74 1.54 -14.46
N ARG A 51 9.40 0.77 -13.42
CA ARG A 51 8.19 0.92 -12.62
C ARG A 51 8.40 1.73 -11.34
N THR A 52 9.60 2.24 -11.10
CA THR A 52 9.88 3.14 -9.97
C THR A 52 9.35 4.53 -10.33
N ALA A 53 8.21 4.90 -9.74
CA ALA A 53 7.67 6.24 -9.86
C ALA A 53 8.22 7.16 -8.76
N GLU A 54 8.49 8.41 -9.09
CA GLU A 54 8.72 9.45 -8.07
C GLU A 54 7.41 9.72 -7.34
N ASN A 55 7.44 9.67 -6.00
CA ASN A 55 6.28 9.82 -5.12
C ASN A 55 5.78 11.29 -5.00
N ASP A 56 6.04 12.09 -6.03
CA ASP A 56 5.66 13.50 -6.11
C ASP A 56 4.60 13.75 -7.21
N VAL A 57 4.09 12.69 -7.84
CA VAL A 57 2.96 12.74 -8.79
C VAL A 57 1.66 12.46 -8.05
N TRP A 58 1.05 13.51 -7.51
CA TRP A 58 -0.30 13.47 -6.95
C TRP A 58 -1.32 13.62 -8.08
N ILE A 59 -2.22 12.65 -8.24
CA ILE A 59 -3.44 12.77 -9.07
C ILE A 59 -4.61 13.08 -8.16
#